data_AF-A0A972U7Y1-F1
#
_entry.id   AF-A0A972U7Y1-F1
#
_cell.length_a   1.000
_cell.length_b   1.000
_cell.length_c   1.000
_cell.angle_alpha   90.00
_cell.angle_beta   90.00
_cell.angle_gamma   90.00
#
_symmetry.space_group_name_H-M   'P 1'
#
loop_
_entity.id
_entity.type
_entity.pdbx_description
1 polymer ?
#
loop_
_entity_poly.entity_id
_entity_poly.type
_entity_poly.pdbx_seq_one_letter_code
_entity_poly.pdbx_strand_id
1 'polypeptide(L)'
;MHRIRPDGEHSELLVGRSAEAPPLAVVPAGDFFGAKMVGAGYSLVGCTVAPGFDFADFEMPSRDELYQRFPQHGELIQRMT
;
A
#
# COMPACT_ATOMS: atom_id res chain seq x y z
N MET A 1 -6.33 -0.35 -2.31
CA MET A 1 -4.94 -0.25 -1.83
C MET A 1 -4.92 0.70 -0.66
N HIS A 2 -4.26 0.35 0.43
CA HIS A 2 -4.07 1.22 1.58
C HIS A 2 -2.68 1.83 1.50
N ARG A 3 -2.57 3.10 1.87
CA ARG A 3 -1.31 3.86 1.87
C ARG A 3 -1.17 4.60 3.18
N ILE A 4 0.02 4.54 3.79
CA ILE A 4 0.37 5.30 4.99
C ILE A 4 1.59 6.15 4.66
N ARG A 5 1.44 7.47 4.76
CA ARG A 5 2.52 8.43 4.56
C ARG A 5 3.47 8.41 5.76
N PRO A 6 4.73 8.88 5.63
CA PRO A 6 5.68 8.92 6.74
C PRO A 6 5.20 9.69 7.99
N ASP A 7 4.30 10.66 7.82
CA ASP A 7 3.65 11.42 8.91
C ASP A 7 2.51 10.66 9.61
N GLY A 8 2.17 9.46 9.13
CA GLY A 8 1.11 8.61 9.66
C GLY A 8 -0.27 8.88 9.07
N GLU A 9 -0.42 9.75 8.06
CA GLU A 9 -1.70 9.92 7.36
C GLU A 9 -2.03 8.67 6.53
N HIS A 10 -3.22 8.11 6.75
CA HIS A 10 -3.73 6.96 6.01
C HIS A 10 -4.69 7.39 4.90
N SER A 11 -4.59 6.75 3.73
CA SER A 11 -5.52 6.93 2.62
C SER A 11 -5.79 5.62 1.89
N GLU A 12 -6.93 5.56 1.20
CA GLU A 12 -7.29 4.43 0.34
C GLU A 12 -7.34 4.85 -1.12
N LEU A 13 -6.75 4.03 -1.97
CA LEU A 13 -6.74 4.18 -3.42
C LEU A 13 -7.48 2.98 -4.02
N LEU A 14 -8.62 3.23 -4.66
CA LEU A 14 -9.34 2.21 -5.42
C LEU A 14 -8.75 2.12 -6.84
N VAL A 15 -8.44 0.90 -7.26
CA VAL A 15 -7.90 0.60 -8.60
C VAL A 15 -8.88 -0.34 -9.29
N GLY A 16 -9.36 0.05 -10.46
CA GLY A 16 -10.44 -0.64 -11.15
C GLY A 16 -10.64 -0.16 -12.58
N ARG A 17 -11.90 -0.12 -13.04
CA ARG A 17 -12.24 0.26 -14.42
C ARG A 17 -13.29 1.38 -14.49
N SER A 18 -13.55 2.08 -13.38
CA SER A 18 -14.54 3.16 -13.31
C SER A 18 -13.87 4.51 -13.07
N ALA A 19 -14.65 5.59 -13.08
CA ALA A 19 -14.12 6.93 -12.77
C ALA A 19 -13.72 7.05 -11.30
N GLU A 20 -14.45 6.38 -10.40
CA GLU A 20 -14.22 6.35 -8.96
C GLU A 20 -13.08 5.39 -8.56
N ALA A 21 -12.81 4.40 -9.40
CA ALA A 21 -11.73 3.44 -9.26
C ALA A 21 -10.97 3.34 -10.59
N PRO A 22 -10.10 4.32 -10.91
CA PRO A 22 -9.37 4.34 -12.18
C PRO A 22 -8.41 3.15 -12.31
N PRO A 23 -7.97 2.80 -13.54
CA PRO A 23 -7.11 1.64 -13.78
C PRO A 23 -5.67 1.81 -13.33
N LEU A 24 -5.30 3.01 -12.86
CA LEU A 24 -3.93 3.36 -12.48
C LEU A 24 -3.96 4.13 -11.16
N ALA A 25 -3.05 3.76 -10.27
CA ALA A 25 -2.74 4.51 -9.06
C ALA A 25 -1.22 4.66 -8.95
N VAL A 26 -0.79 5.78 -8.36
CA VAL A 26 0.62 6.08 -8.11
C VAL A 26 0.82 6.15 -6.61
N VAL A 27 1.80 5.39 -6.10
CA VAL A 27 2.27 5.49 -4.72
C VAL A 27 3.58 6.27 -4.75
N PRO A 28 3.66 7.46 -4.11
CA PRO A 28 4.90 8.21 -3.97
C PRO A 28 5.99 7.42 -3.24
N ALA A 29 7.25 7.69 -3.57
CA ALA A 29 8.38 7.11 -2.86
C ALA A 29 8.35 7.48 -1.36
N GLY A 30 8.68 6.51 -0.51
CA GLY A 30 8.67 6.66 0.96
C GLY A 30 7.32 6.39 1.62
N ASP A 31 6.22 6.31 0.88
CA ASP A 31 4.93 5.88 1.43
C ASP A 31 4.91 4.35 1.62
N PHE A 32 4.35 3.89 2.74
CA PHE A 32 4.03 2.47 2.92
C PHE A 32 2.74 2.16 2.19
N PHE A 33 2.68 1.03 1.48
CA PHE A 33 1.44 0.59 0.85
C PHE A 33 1.24 -0.92 0.93
N GLY A 34 -0.03 -1.32 0.95
CA GLY A 34 -0.46 -2.70 0.86
C GLY A 34 -1.80 -2.79 0.13
N ALA A 35 -2.03 -3.86 -0.61
CA ALA A 35 -3.24 -4.02 -1.41
C ALA A 35 -4.03 -5.26 -1.01
N LYS A 36 -5.36 -5.10 -1.01
CA LYS A 36 -6.32 -6.20 -0.91
C LYS A 36 -7.34 -6.07 -2.05
N MET A 37 -7.95 -7.19 -2.42
CA MET A 37 -9.06 -7.20 -3.36
C MET A 37 -10.33 -6.64 -2.70
N VAL A 38 -11.19 -6.02 -3.52
CA VAL A 38 -12.56 -5.68 -3.14
C VAL A 38 -13.47 -6.81 -3.58
N GLY A 39 -14.18 -7.44 -2.65
CA GLY A 39 -15.05 -8.59 -2.94
C GLY A 39 -14.29 -9.92 -3.04
N ALA A 40 -14.82 -10.85 -3.83
CA ALA A 40 -14.28 -12.20 -4.02
C ALA A 40 -13.76 -12.39 -5.46
N GLY A 41 -12.90 -13.39 -5.67
CA GLY A 41 -12.29 -13.70 -6.97
C GLY A 41 -10.78 -13.47 -7.00
N TYR A 42 -10.29 -12.81 -8.05
CA TYR A 42 -8.88 -12.48 -8.23
C TYR A 42 -8.71 -11.06 -8.77
N SER A 43 -7.52 -10.50 -8.59
CA SER A 43 -7.09 -9.24 -9.21
C SER A 43 -5.73 -9.45 -9.87
N LEU A 44 -5.61 -9.03 -11.12
CA LEU A 44 -4.34 -9.01 -11.85
C LEU A 44 -3.93 -7.55 -12.04
N VAL A 45 -2.71 -7.23 -11.61
CA VAL A 45 -2.16 -5.87 -11.69
C VAL A 45 -0.74 -5.91 -12.25
N GLY A 46 -0.37 -4.83 -12.94
CA GLY A 46 1.02 -4.55 -13.28
C GLY A 46 1.57 -3.51 -12.32
N CYS A 47 2.79 -3.73 -11.82
CA CYS A 47 3.53 -2.75 -11.02
C CYS A 47 4.76 -2.32 -11.81
N THR A 48 4.88 -1.02 -12.09
CA THR A 48 6.08 -0.42 -12.68
C THR A 48 6.65 0.55 -11.67
N VAL A 49 7.96 0.50 -11.46
CA VAL A 49 8.69 1.40 -10.56
C VAL A 49 9.74 2.16 -11.34
N ALA A 50 10.00 3.40 -10.93
CA ALA A 50 11.01 4.27 -11.51
C ALA A 50 11.70 5.09 -10.38
N PRO A 51 13.03 5.06 -10.25
CA PRO A 51 14.01 4.23 -10.99
C PRO A 51 13.74 2.73 -10.90
N GLY A 52 14.45 1.93 -11.71
CA GLY A 52 14.26 0.48 -11.74
C GLY A 52 14.45 -0.15 -10.36
N PHE A 53 13.71 -1.21 -10.08
CA PHE A 53 13.75 -1.88 -8.77
C PHE A 53 15.16 -2.38 -8.41
N ASP A 54 15.60 -2.05 -7.20
CA ASP A 54 16.77 -2.64 -6.55
C ASP A 54 16.38 -3.08 -5.12
N PHE A 55 16.96 -4.17 -4.62
CA PHE A 55 16.74 -4.61 -3.25
C PHE A 55 17.30 -3.62 -2.23
N ALA A 56 18.31 -2.83 -2.59
CA ALA A 56 18.84 -1.75 -1.77
C ALA A 56 17.79 -0.65 -1.50
N ASP A 57 16.78 -0.51 -2.38
CA ASP A 57 15.70 0.47 -2.27
C ASP A 57 14.41 -0.13 -1.67
N PHE A 58 14.42 -1.44 -1.35
CA PHE A 58 13.25 -2.16 -0.87
C PHE A 58 13.25 -2.34 0.64
N GLU A 59 12.16 -1.95 1.29
CA GLU A 59 11.92 -2.19 2.71
C GLU A 59 10.66 -3.04 2.92
N MET A 60 10.74 -4.02 3.83
CA MET A 60 9.59 -4.76 4.33
C MET A 60 9.67 -4.84 5.86
N PRO A 61 9.21 -3.78 6.58
CA PRO A 61 9.25 -3.76 8.03
C PRO A 61 8.38 -4.87 8.62
N SER A 62 8.78 -5.36 9.80
CA SER A 62 7.98 -6.29 10.57
C SER A 62 6.68 -5.64 11.07
N ARG A 63 5.71 -6.48 11.42
CA ARG A 63 4.45 -6.03 12.04
C ARG A 63 4.70 -5.19 13.29
N ASP A 64 5.65 -5.59 14.13
CA ASP A 64 5.97 -4.91 15.39
C ASP A 64 6.58 -3.52 15.14
N GLU A 65 7.47 -3.40 14.14
CA GLU A 65 8.01 -2.10 13.72
C GLU A 65 6.90 -1.18 13.20
N LEU A 66 5.95 -1.71 12.43
CA LEU A 66 4.81 -0.94 11.94
C LEU A 66 3.90 -0.49 13.07
N TYR A 67 3.65 -1.32 14.09
CA TYR A 67 2.89 -0.92 15.27
C TYR A 67 3.59 0.19 16.06
N GLN A 68 4.91 0.13 16.19
CA GLN A 68 5.66 1.18 16.86
C GLN A 68 5.63 2.51 16.09
N ARG A 69 5.69 2.45 14.75
CA ARG A 69 5.69 3.64 13.89
C ARG A 69 4.30 4.26 13.71
N PHE A 70 3.27 3.42 13.58
CA PHE A 70 1.91 3.83 13.27
C PHE A 70 0.89 3.18 14.22
N PRO A 71 1.00 3.42 15.55
CA PRO A 71 0.14 2.78 16.54
C PRO A 71 -1.35 3.06 16.31
N GLN A 72 -1.69 4.21 15.73
CA GLN A 72 -3.06 4.58 15.38
C GLN A 72 -3.71 3.68 14.30
N HIS A 73 -2.90 2.94 13.52
CA HIS A 73 -3.36 2.08 12.42
C HIS A 73 -3.31 0.59 12.75
N GLY A 74 -3.35 0.23 14.05
CA GLY A 74 -3.16 -1.14 14.52
C GLY A 74 -4.03 -2.19 13.82
N GLU A 75 -5.34 -1.94 13.69
CA GLU A 75 -6.22 -2.88 13.00
C GLU A 75 -5.87 -3.08 11.52
N LEU A 76 -5.44 -2.02 10.83
CA LEU A 76 -5.03 -2.10 9.44
C LEU A 76 -3.75 -2.92 9.31
N ILE A 77 -2.75 -2.65 10.16
CA ILE A 77 -1.48 -3.38 10.19
C ILE A 77 -1.73 -4.86 10.47
N GLN A 78 -2.58 -5.19 11.45
CA GLN A 78 -2.93 -6.57 11.78
C GLN A 78 -3.54 -7.33 10.59
N ARG A 79 -4.36 -6.66 9.78
CA ARG A 79 -5.02 -7.27 8.61
C ARG A 79 -4.09 -7.42 7.40
N MET A 80 -3.07 -6.57 7.29
CA MET A 80 -2.25 -6.42 6.07
C MET A 80 -0.83 -6.99 6.19
N THR A 81 -0.45 -7.44 7.38
CA THR A 81 0.77 -8.19 7.69
C THR A 81 0.40 -9.45 8.43
#